data_AF-A0A960SY74-F1
#
_entry.id   AF-A0A960SY74-F1
#
_cell.length_a   1.000
_cell.length_b   1.000
_cell.length_c   1.000
_cell.angle_alpha   90.00
_cell.angle_beta   90.00
_cell.angle_gamma   90.00
#
_symmetry.space_group_name_H-M   'P 1'
#
loop_
_entity.id
_entity.type
_entity.pdbx_description
1 polymer ?
#
loop_
_entity_poly.entity_id
_entity_poly.type
_entity_poly.pdbx_seq_one_letter_code
_entity_poly.pdbx_strand_id
1 'polypeptide(L)'
;MRYLAVVGVFLADALLAAAPVIVRDDAGLRAALAKLQTGSVVRIAPGNYAPGVSLSDVHGTAEKPVVIEALDAEKPPVFEGGSQAWHLTDVSHLTLRGLLCRGQKHNGINLDDGGSFETPSHHVTLERLHVEDTGPSGNFDAIKCSGVEHLRILDCHISGWGGQAIDFVGCHDAEIARCVIVGTPGFSQHTGPQS
;
A
#
# COMPACT_ATOMS: atom_id res chain seq x y z
N MET A 1 -9.54 7.02 63.54
CA MET A 1 -8.95 6.62 62.24
C MET A 1 -9.46 7.54 61.15
N ARG A 2 -8.60 8.41 60.58
CA ARG A 2 -8.94 9.27 59.44
C ARG A 2 -8.26 8.66 58.21
N TYR A 3 -9.05 8.19 57.25
CA TYR A 3 -8.54 7.79 55.94
C TYR A 3 -8.36 9.05 55.08
N LEU A 4 -7.13 9.37 54.68
CA LEU A 4 -6.88 10.30 53.58
C LEU A 4 -7.14 9.55 52.26
N ALA A 5 -8.11 10.01 51.49
CA ALA A 5 -8.26 9.61 50.09
C ALA A 5 -7.29 10.44 49.25
N VAL A 6 -6.28 9.80 48.69
CA VAL A 6 -5.43 10.41 47.66
C VAL A 6 -6.18 10.25 46.34
N VAL A 7 -6.74 11.34 45.83
CA VAL A 7 -7.28 11.40 44.47
C VAL A 7 -6.09 11.56 43.53
N GLY A 8 -5.67 10.46 42.90
CA GLY A 8 -4.69 10.50 41.82
C GLY A 8 -5.31 11.13 40.59
N VAL A 9 -4.82 12.31 40.21
CA VAL A 9 -5.17 12.94 38.93
C VAL A 9 -4.40 12.18 37.84
N PHE A 10 -5.09 11.30 37.11
CA PHE A 10 -4.57 10.76 35.86
C PHE A 10 -4.64 11.85 34.79
N LEU A 11 -3.51 12.50 34.53
CA LEU A 11 -3.33 13.29 33.31
C LEU A 11 -3.34 12.31 32.15
N ALA A 12 -4.46 12.23 31.44
CA ALA A 12 -4.53 11.56 30.15
C ALA A 12 -3.68 12.40 29.17
N ASP A 13 -2.49 11.92 28.84
CA ASP A 13 -1.73 12.46 27.72
C ASP A 13 -2.56 12.24 26.45
N ALA A 14 -3.21 13.30 25.98
CA ALA A 14 -3.85 13.28 24.69
C ALA A 14 -2.76 13.07 23.63
N LEU A 15 -2.75 11.89 23.01
CA LEU A 15 -1.94 11.62 21.82
C LEU A 15 -2.35 12.63 20.74
N LEU A 16 -1.57 13.70 20.56
CA LEU A 16 -1.64 14.48 19.34
C LEU A 16 -1.09 13.62 18.20
N ALA A 17 -1.97 13.12 17.34
CA ALA A 17 -1.55 12.58 16.06
C ALA A 17 -0.82 13.69 15.28
N ALA A 18 0.36 13.38 14.73
CA ALA A 18 1.08 14.31 13.89
C ALA A 18 0.19 14.72 12.71
N ALA A 19 0.20 16.02 12.37
CA ALA A 19 -0.57 16.51 11.23
C ALA A 19 -0.11 15.81 9.94
N PRO A 20 -1.03 15.45 9.02
CA PRO A 20 -0.65 14.83 7.75
C PRO A 20 0.34 15.68 6.96
N VAL A 21 1.35 15.03 6.38
CA VAL A 21 2.29 15.66 5.45
C VAL A 21 1.65 15.67 4.07
N ILE A 22 1.38 16.87 3.53
CA ILE A 22 0.86 17.01 2.17
C ILE A 22 2.03 17.18 1.20
N VAL A 23 2.13 16.27 0.24
CA VAL A 23 3.13 16.32 -0.84
C VAL A 23 2.45 16.69 -2.16
N ARG A 24 3.13 17.50 -2.98
CA ARG A 24 2.56 18.09 -4.21
C ARG A 24 3.33 17.78 -5.49
N ASP A 25 4.49 17.13 -5.34
CA ASP A 25 5.38 16.75 -6.43
C ASP A 25 6.20 15.51 -6.03
N ASP A 26 6.89 14.92 -7.00
CA ASP A 26 7.69 13.72 -6.78
C ASP A 26 8.81 13.94 -5.76
N ALA A 27 9.54 15.06 -5.84
CA ALA A 27 10.60 15.37 -4.88
C ALA A 27 10.09 15.44 -3.44
N GLY A 28 8.94 16.08 -3.23
CA GLY A 28 8.26 16.15 -1.94
C GLY A 28 7.77 14.79 -1.46
N LEU A 29 7.25 13.95 -2.37
CA LEU A 29 6.91 12.56 -2.05
C LEU A 29 8.13 11.80 -1.55
N ARG A 30 9.24 11.78 -2.30
CA ARG A 30 10.46 11.07 -1.91
C ARG A 30 11.00 11.56 -0.56
N ALA A 31 11.00 12.88 -0.35
CA ALA A 31 11.46 13.48 0.91
C ALA A 31 10.56 13.14 2.11
N ALA A 32 9.24 13.01 1.91
CA ALA A 32 8.30 12.60 2.95
C ALA A 32 8.44 11.11 3.27
N LEU A 33 8.56 10.26 2.25
CA LEU A 33 8.72 8.81 2.40
C LEU A 33 10.01 8.45 3.15
N ALA A 34 11.10 9.16 2.92
CA ALA A 34 12.36 8.97 3.63
C ALA A 34 12.31 9.33 5.14
N LYS A 35 11.20 9.93 5.61
CA LYS A 35 11.01 10.38 7.00
C LYS A 35 9.83 9.69 7.66
N LEU A 36 9.31 8.61 7.06
CA LEU A 36 8.22 7.86 7.67
C LEU A 36 8.64 7.31 9.03
N GLN A 37 7.69 7.39 9.95
CA GLN A 37 7.75 6.87 11.30
C GLN A 37 6.41 6.23 11.62
N THR A 38 6.35 5.40 12.65
CA THR A 38 5.10 4.85 13.19
C THR A 38 4.04 5.95 13.36
N GLY A 39 2.86 5.74 12.76
CA GLY A 39 1.76 6.72 12.77
C GLY A 39 1.84 7.83 11.74
N SER A 40 2.82 7.83 10.84
CA SER A 40 2.94 8.85 9.79
C SER A 40 1.76 8.80 8.83
N VAL A 41 1.27 9.98 8.45
CA VAL A 41 0.24 10.14 7.41
C VAL A 41 0.78 11.04 6.31
N VAL A 42 0.89 10.50 5.09
CA VAL A 42 1.29 11.23 3.89
C VAL A 42 0.09 11.32 2.94
N ARG A 43 -0.25 12.54 2.51
CA ARG A 43 -1.31 12.81 1.53
C ARG A 43 -0.72 13.34 0.24
N ILE A 44 -0.95 12.64 -0.85
CA ILE A 44 -0.37 12.91 -2.16
C ILE A 44 -1.37 13.70 -3.01
N ALA A 45 -1.03 14.94 -3.37
CA ALA A 45 -1.88 15.77 -4.21
C ALA A 45 -2.04 15.19 -5.63
N PRO A 46 -3.10 15.60 -6.36
CA PRO A 46 -3.23 15.25 -7.77
C PRO A 46 -1.99 15.66 -8.57
N GLY A 47 -1.50 14.76 -9.43
CA GLY A 47 -0.32 15.01 -10.25
C GLY A 47 0.28 13.72 -10.81
N ASN A 48 1.32 13.88 -11.63
CA ASN A 48 2.11 12.78 -12.15
C ASN A 48 3.37 12.61 -11.29
N TYR A 49 3.64 11.39 -10.88
CA TYR A 49 4.75 11.01 -10.00
C TYR A 49 5.60 9.97 -10.70
N ALA A 50 6.91 9.96 -10.41
CA ALA A 50 7.79 8.96 -11.00
C ALA A 50 7.44 7.57 -10.42
N PRO A 51 7.34 6.51 -11.25
CA PRO A 51 7.16 5.15 -10.77
C PRO A 51 8.43 4.66 -10.04
N GLY A 52 8.46 3.42 -9.58
CA GLY A 52 9.58 2.86 -8.82
C GLY A 52 9.69 3.48 -7.43
N VAL A 53 8.58 3.60 -6.72
CA VAL A 53 8.58 3.97 -5.30
C VAL A 53 8.90 2.74 -4.46
N SER A 54 10.02 2.77 -3.74
CA SER A 54 10.42 1.71 -2.82
C SER A 54 10.24 2.17 -1.39
N LEU A 55 9.59 1.33 -0.58
CA LEU A 55 9.54 1.44 0.87
C LEU A 55 10.03 0.14 1.48
N SER A 56 10.97 0.24 2.39
CA SER A 56 11.56 -0.90 3.07
C SER A 56 11.67 -0.62 4.55
N ASP A 57 11.41 -1.62 5.41
CA ASP A 57 11.57 -1.52 6.87
C ASP A 57 10.69 -0.41 7.47
N VAL A 58 9.42 -0.34 7.05
CA VAL A 58 8.45 0.67 7.49
C VAL A 58 7.37 0.03 8.36
N HIS A 59 7.36 0.41 9.64
CA HIS A 59 6.52 -0.24 10.64
C HIS A 59 5.62 0.75 11.41
N GLY A 60 4.31 0.55 11.25
CA GLY A 60 3.27 1.12 12.11
C GLY A 60 2.94 0.20 13.30
N THR A 61 1.89 0.56 14.04
CA THR A 61 1.19 -0.35 14.96
C THR A 61 -0.30 -0.36 14.66
N ALA A 62 -1.07 -1.26 15.29
CA ALA A 62 -2.53 -1.26 15.17
C ALA A 62 -3.17 0.08 15.56
N GLU A 63 -2.61 0.77 16.56
CA GLU A 63 -3.07 2.08 17.03
C GLU A 63 -2.49 3.25 16.23
N LYS A 64 -1.33 3.05 15.59
CA LYS A 64 -0.58 4.07 14.84
C LYS A 64 -0.08 3.52 13.51
N PRO A 65 -0.97 3.19 12.56
CA PRO A 65 -0.56 2.71 11.26
C PRO A 65 0.16 3.80 10.47
N VAL A 66 1.01 3.41 9.53
CA VAL A 66 1.53 4.31 8.50
C VAL A 66 0.49 4.38 7.39
N VAL A 67 0.08 5.60 7.01
CA VAL A 67 -0.93 5.81 5.96
C VAL A 67 -0.34 6.66 4.84
N ILE A 68 -0.40 6.14 3.62
CA ILE A 68 -0.03 6.85 2.40
C ILE A 68 -1.25 6.85 1.50
N GLU A 69 -1.82 8.03 1.27
CA GLU A 69 -3.11 8.17 0.59
C GLU A 69 -3.12 9.32 -0.42
N ALA A 70 -4.01 9.24 -1.41
CA ALA A 70 -4.37 10.40 -2.21
C ALA A 70 -5.01 11.50 -1.36
N LEU A 71 -4.68 12.75 -1.68
CA LEU A 71 -5.28 13.93 -1.06
C LEU A 71 -6.71 14.16 -1.57
N ASP A 72 -6.97 13.85 -2.84
CA ASP A 72 -8.27 13.97 -3.51
C ASP A 72 -8.58 12.64 -4.21
N ALA A 73 -9.60 11.94 -3.74
CA ALA A 73 -9.97 10.62 -4.25
C ALA A 73 -10.54 10.66 -5.68
N GLU A 74 -11.10 11.80 -6.10
CA GLU A 74 -11.66 11.97 -7.44
C GLU A 74 -10.58 12.33 -8.47
N LYS A 75 -9.37 12.66 -8.00
CA LYS A 75 -8.21 13.05 -8.81
C LYS A 75 -6.94 12.38 -8.27
N PRO A 76 -6.84 11.04 -8.39
CA PRO A 76 -5.74 10.30 -7.81
C PRO A 76 -4.39 10.74 -8.41
N PRO A 77 -3.30 10.70 -7.63
CA PRO A 77 -1.96 10.81 -8.18
C PRO A 77 -1.64 9.61 -9.08
N VAL A 78 -0.92 9.87 -10.17
CA VAL A 78 -0.65 8.89 -11.23
C VAL A 78 0.82 8.50 -11.25
N PHE A 79 1.07 7.19 -11.23
CA PHE A 79 2.38 6.55 -11.37
C PHE A 79 2.42 5.77 -12.70
N GLU A 80 2.98 6.37 -13.74
CA GLU A 80 2.89 5.84 -15.10
C GLU A 80 4.23 5.30 -15.61
N GLY A 81 4.19 4.12 -16.24
CA GLY A 81 5.34 3.46 -16.84
C GLY A 81 6.32 2.84 -15.81
N GLY A 82 7.56 2.61 -16.23
CA GLY A 82 8.58 1.97 -15.38
C GLY A 82 8.40 0.46 -15.22
N SER A 83 9.27 -0.14 -14.40
CA SER A 83 9.20 -1.59 -14.10
C SER A 83 8.03 -1.90 -13.16
N GLN A 84 7.98 -1.21 -12.02
CA GLN A 84 6.94 -1.30 -11.00
C GLN A 84 6.54 0.12 -10.57
N ALA A 85 5.31 0.33 -10.10
CA ALA A 85 4.89 1.61 -9.54
C ALA A 85 5.35 1.71 -8.09
N TRP A 86 5.01 0.71 -7.27
CA TRP A 86 5.36 0.63 -5.85
C TRP A 86 5.92 -0.74 -5.50
N HIS A 87 6.95 -0.76 -4.66
CA HIS A 87 7.54 -1.95 -4.07
C HIS A 87 7.67 -1.74 -2.55
N LEU A 88 6.90 -2.50 -1.80
CA LEU A 88 6.85 -2.51 -0.34
C LEU A 88 7.55 -3.78 0.15
N THR A 89 8.60 -3.64 0.96
CA THR A 89 9.38 -4.77 1.48
C THR A 89 9.49 -4.64 2.99
N ASP A 90 9.27 -5.72 3.74
CA ASP A 90 9.36 -5.74 5.20
C ASP A 90 8.57 -4.57 5.84
N VAL A 91 7.28 -4.49 5.52
CA VAL A 91 6.41 -3.44 6.05
C VAL A 91 5.34 -4.02 6.97
N SER A 92 4.95 -3.26 7.99
CA SER A 92 3.82 -3.66 8.83
C SER A 92 2.92 -2.53 9.25
N HIS A 93 1.62 -2.83 9.43
CA HIS A 93 0.59 -1.86 9.78
C HIS A 93 0.60 -0.63 8.84
N LEU A 94 0.57 -0.90 7.54
CA LEU A 94 0.65 0.10 6.48
C LEU A 94 -0.63 0.11 5.64
N THR A 95 -1.12 1.30 5.31
CA THR A 95 -2.21 1.48 4.33
C THR A 95 -1.71 2.28 3.13
N LEU A 96 -1.85 1.73 1.92
CA LEU A 96 -1.62 2.42 0.65
C LEU A 96 -2.97 2.61 -0.06
N ARG A 97 -3.31 3.86 -0.41
CA ARG A 97 -4.69 4.15 -0.79
C ARG A 97 -4.93 5.22 -1.84
N GLY A 98 -5.88 4.97 -2.75
CA GLY A 98 -6.41 5.99 -3.65
C GLY A 98 -5.46 6.37 -4.80
N LEU A 99 -4.50 5.53 -5.15
CA LEU A 99 -3.49 5.83 -6.17
C LEU A 99 -3.84 5.18 -7.52
N LEU A 100 -3.38 5.79 -8.62
CA LEU A 100 -3.43 5.18 -9.96
C LEU A 100 -2.02 4.75 -10.38
N CYS A 101 -1.83 3.46 -10.65
CA CYS A 101 -0.64 2.88 -11.22
C CYS A 101 -0.97 2.36 -12.62
N ARG A 102 -0.26 2.82 -13.66
CA ARG A 102 -0.56 2.44 -15.05
C ARG A 102 0.68 2.12 -15.86
N GLY A 103 0.62 1.09 -16.69
CA GLY A 103 1.58 0.87 -17.79
C GLY A 103 2.92 0.27 -17.36
N GLN A 104 2.99 -0.32 -16.15
CA GLN A 104 4.18 -0.99 -15.63
C GLN A 104 4.60 -2.18 -16.51
N LYS A 105 5.91 -2.38 -16.69
CA LYS A 105 6.47 -3.45 -17.55
C LYS A 105 6.74 -4.76 -16.81
N HIS A 106 6.79 -4.73 -15.49
CA HIS A 106 6.80 -5.89 -14.61
C HIS A 106 5.52 -5.88 -13.77
N ASN A 107 5.60 -6.03 -12.45
CA ASN A 107 4.41 -5.98 -11.59
C ASN A 107 3.94 -4.53 -11.38
N GLY A 108 2.63 -4.31 -11.23
CA GLY A 108 2.10 -2.98 -10.90
C GLY A 108 2.55 -2.55 -9.51
N ILE A 109 2.14 -3.32 -8.49
CA ILE A 109 2.52 -3.16 -7.09
C ILE A 109 3.11 -4.47 -6.58
N ASN A 110 4.21 -4.39 -5.83
CA ASN A 110 4.86 -5.54 -5.20
C ASN A 110 4.90 -5.35 -3.68
N LEU A 111 4.53 -6.37 -2.93
CA LEU A 111 4.59 -6.42 -1.47
C LEU A 111 5.27 -7.73 -1.03
N ASP A 112 6.37 -7.66 -0.29
CA ASP A 112 7.09 -8.85 0.16
C ASP A 112 7.72 -8.75 1.55
N ASP A 113 8.19 -9.89 2.05
CA ASP A 113 8.89 -10.13 3.33
C ASP A 113 10.42 -10.09 3.20
N GLY A 114 10.95 -9.42 2.17
CA GLY A 114 12.39 -9.32 1.96
C GLY A 114 13.09 -10.66 1.69
N GLY A 115 12.33 -11.75 1.48
CA GLY A 115 12.83 -13.11 1.31
C GLY A 115 12.97 -13.91 2.61
N SER A 116 12.42 -13.43 3.73
CA SER A 116 12.42 -14.14 5.02
C SER A 116 11.04 -14.16 5.66
N PHE A 117 10.42 -15.33 5.65
CA PHE A 117 9.14 -15.54 6.32
C PHE A 117 9.24 -15.62 7.86
N GLU A 118 10.45 -15.49 8.45
CA GLU A 118 10.60 -15.33 9.90
C GLU A 118 10.08 -13.97 10.39
N THR A 119 10.04 -12.98 9.49
CA THR A 119 9.60 -11.61 9.74
C THR A 119 8.66 -11.16 8.61
N PRO A 120 7.48 -11.78 8.46
CA PRO A 120 6.61 -11.50 7.34
C PRO A 120 6.19 -10.03 7.33
N SER A 121 6.02 -9.46 6.14
CA SER A 121 5.22 -8.24 6.01
C SER A 121 3.80 -8.53 6.52
N HIS A 122 3.24 -7.67 7.37
CA HIS A 122 1.96 -7.99 8.00
C HIS A 122 1.02 -6.82 8.26
N HIS A 123 -0.28 -7.08 8.32
CA HIS A 123 -1.30 -6.07 8.59
C HIS A 123 -1.25 -4.91 7.58
N VAL A 124 -1.15 -5.25 6.29
CA VAL A 124 -1.10 -4.28 5.19
C VAL A 124 -2.47 -4.17 4.54
N THR A 125 -2.89 -2.94 4.24
CA THR A 125 -4.13 -2.66 3.49
C THR A 125 -3.81 -1.92 2.20
N LEU A 126 -4.18 -2.53 1.07
CA LEU A 126 -4.18 -1.92 -0.26
C LEU A 126 -5.63 -1.57 -0.58
N GLU A 127 -5.99 -0.28 -0.59
CA GLU A 127 -7.39 0.16 -0.63
C GLU A 127 -7.64 1.19 -1.75
N ARG A 128 -8.74 1.07 -2.49
CA ARG A 128 -9.12 2.06 -3.54
C ARG A 128 -8.00 2.34 -4.54
N LEU A 129 -7.24 1.32 -4.92
CA LEU A 129 -6.17 1.45 -5.89
C LEU A 129 -6.71 1.19 -7.29
N HIS A 130 -6.22 1.94 -8.27
CA HIS A 130 -6.35 1.63 -9.68
C HIS A 130 -5.02 1.06 -10.17
N VAL A 131 -5.01 -0.16 -10.68
CA VAL A 131 -3.82 -0.78 -11.28
C VAL A 131 -4.16 -1.25 -12.69
N GLU A 132 -3.54 -0.60 -13.67
CA GLU A 132 -3.98 -0.66 -15.07
C GLU A 132 -2.80 -0.96 -16.01
N ASP A 133 -3.08 -1.70 -17.08
CA ASP A 133 -2.16 -1.91 -18.20
C ASP A 133 -0.77 -2.47 -17.80
N THR A 134 -0.73 -3.43 -16.88
CA THR A 134 0.50 -4.08 -16.42
C THR A 134 0.96 -5.15 -17.44
N GLY A 135 2.17 -5.02 -17.99
CA GLY A 135 2.68 -5.93 -19.03
C GLY A 135 2.67 -5.32 -20.45
N PRO A 136 2.27 -6.09 -21.49
CA PRO A 136 0.97 -6.79 -21.50
C PRO A 136 1.01 -8.34 -21.54
N SER A 137 2.19 -8.96 -21.65
CA SER A 137 2.32 -10.42 -21.75
C SER A 137 3.50 -10.93 -20.94
N GLY A 138 3.36 -12.11 -20.32
CA GLY A 138 4.37 -12.70 -19.43
C GLY A 138 3.86 -12.79 -17.99
N ASN A 139 4.71 -13.23 -17.06
CA ASN A 139 4.34 -13.30 -15.65
C ASN A 139 4.53 -11.93 -14.96
N PHE A 140 3.63 -11.00 -15.29
CA PHE A 140 3.65 -9.61 -14.84
C PHE A 140 2.32 -9.28 -14.17
N ASP A 141 2.33 -9.22 -12.85
CA ASP A 141 1.12 -9.25 -12.02
C ASP A 141 0.71 -7.83 -11.64
N ALA A 142 -0.58 -7.50 -11.72
CA ALA A 142 -1.00 -6.14 -11.34
C ALA A 142 -0.70 -5.87 -9.86
N ILE A 143 -1.02 -6.82 -8.97
CA ILE A 143 -0.58 -6.80 -7.57
C ILE A 143 0.06 -8.15 -7.24
N LYS A 144 1.33 -8.14 -6.81
CA LYS A 144 2.04 -9.34 -6.35
C LYS A 144 2.33 -9.23 -4.86
N CYS A 145 2.00 -10.27 -4.11
CA CYS A 145 2.30 -10.38 -2.70
C CYS A 145 3.02 -11.71 -2.40
N SER A 146 4.15 -11.63 -1.69
CA SER A 146 4.94 -12.81 -1.30
C SER A 146 5.26 -12.77 0.18
N GLY A 147 4.93 -13.83 0.93
CA GLY A 147 5.27 -13.91 2.35
C GLY A 147 4.54 -12.90 3.25
N VAL A 148 3.28 -12.61 2.97
CA VAL A 148 2.51 -11.57 3.67
C VAL A 148 1.44 -12.18 4.58
N GLU A 149 1.30 -11.67 5.81
CA GLU A 149 0.22 -12.05 6.74
C GLU A 149 -0.79 -10.92 6.98
N HIS A 150 -2.07 -11.26 7.22
CA HIS A 150 -3.12 -10.27 7.54
C HIS A 150 -3.24 -9.17 6.46
N LEU A 151 -3.27 -9.58 5.19
CA LEU A 151 -3.36 -8.70 4.03
C LEU A 151 -4.82 -8.39 3.70
N ARG A 152 -5.11 -7.13 3.36
CA ARG A 152 -6.41 -6.73 2.80
C ARG A 152 -6.23 -5.99 1.48
N ILE A 153 -6.87 -6.45 0.41
CA ILE A 153 -6.98 -5.76 -0.88
C ILE A 153 -8.45 -5.40 -1.08
N LEU A 154 -8.77 -4.12 -0.95
CA LEU A 154 -10.14 -3.63 -0.77
C LEU A 154 -10.51 -2.56 -1.78
N ASP A 155 -11.69 -2.68 -2.39
CA ASP A 155 -12.29 -1.62 -3.20
C ASP A 155 -11.39 -1.17 -4.38
N CYS A 156 -10.53 -2.06 -4.89
CA CYS A 156 -9.59 -1.78 -5.98
C CYS A 156 -10.20 -2.01 -7.36
N HIS A 157 -9.73 -1.27 -8.35
CA HIS A 157 -10.02 -1.49 -9.76
C HIS A 157 -8.75 -1.97 -10.47
N ILE A 158 -8.80 -3.17 -11.06
CA ILE A 158 -7.66 -3.80 -11.72
C ILE A 158 -8.07 -4.14 -13.16
N SER A 159 -7.32 -3.64 -14.14
CA SER A 159 -7.63 -3.90 -15.54
C SER A 159 -6.40 -4.04 -16.43
N GLY A 160 -6.34 -5.11 -17.22
CA GLY A 160 -5.21 -5.37 -18.12
C GLY A 160 -3.93 -5.75 -17.38
N TRP A 161 -3.58 -7.03 -17.41
CA TRP A 161 -2.37 -7.57 -16.78
C TRP A 161 -1.75 -8.70 -17.62
N GLY A 162 -0.45 -8.94 -17.49
CA GLY A 162 0.21 -10.06 -18.17
C GLY A 162 -0.05 -11.39 -17.45
N GLY A 163 0.37 -11.46 -16.20
CA GLY A 163 0.32 -12.67 -15.39
C GLY A 163 -1.02 -12.79 -14.67
N GLN A 164 -1.04 -12.39 -13.41
CA GLN A 164 -2.21 -12.43 -12.56
C GLN A 164 -2.72 -11.02 -12.27
N ALA A 165 -4.02 -10.87 -12.04
CA ALA A 165 -4.55 -9.62 -11.49
C ALA A 165 -4.05 -9.44 -10.05
N ILE A 166 -4.08 -10.51 -9.27
CA ILE A 166 -3.55 -10.56 -7.90
C ILE A 166 -2.83 -11.91 -7.75
N ASP A 167 -1.53 -11.91 -7.45
CA ASP A 167 -0.73 -13.11 -7.21
C ASP A 167 -0.29 -13.19 -5.75
N PHE A 168 -0.66 -14.27 -5.06
CA PHE A 168 -0.20 -14.58 -3.71
C PHE A 168 0.78 -15.75 -3.73
N VAL A 169 1.94 -15.55 -3.10
CA VAL A 169 2.95 -16.58 -2.89
C VAL A 169 3.24 -16.68 -1.40
N GLY A 170 2.77 -17.75 -0.74
CA GLY A 170 2.99 -17.92 0.70
C GLY A 170 2.35 -16.82 1.56
N CYS A 171 1.19 -16.29 1.15
CA CYS A 171 0.43 -15.33 1.95
C CYS A 171 -0.57 -16.05 2.86
N HIS A 172 -0.80 -15.52 4.06
CA HIS A 172 -1.71 -16.06 5.07
C HIS A 172 -2.69 -15.00 5.58
N ASP A 173 -3.93 -15.39 5.86
CA ASP A 173 -5.01 -14.47 6.28
C ASP A 173 -5.17 -13.26 5.34
N ALA A 174 -5.31 -13.53 4.04
CA ALA A 174 -5.50 -12.52 3.01
C ALA A 174 -6.98 -12.40 2.62
N GLU A 175 -7.46 -11.16 2.53
CA GLU A 175 -8.81 -10.82 2.07
C GLU A 175 -8.73 -10.01 0.76
N ILE A 176 -9.50 -10.44 -0.24
CA ILE A 176 -9.81 -9.63 -1.43
C ILE A 176 -11.31 -9.34 -1.40
N ALA A 177 -11.71 -8.08 -1.30
CA ALA A 177 -13.12 -7.72 -1.18
C ALA A 177 -13.47 -6.44 -1.95
N ARG A 178 -14.65 -6.45 -2.59
CA ARG A 178 -15.23 -5.30 -3.33
C ARG A 178 -14.35 -4.78 -4.47
N CYS A 179 -13.43 -5.60 -4.97
CA CYS A 179 -12.61 -5.26 -6.12
C CYS A 179 -13.34 -5.53 -7.43
N VAL A 180 -13.01 -4.73 -8.45
CA VAL A 180 -13.41 -4.94 -9.83
C VAL A 180 -12.18 -5.37 -10.61
N ILE A 181 -12.24 -6.56 -11.22
CA ILE A 181 -11.13 -7.15 -11.99
C ILE A 181 -11.64 -7.40 -13.41
N VAL A 182 -11.11 -6.66 -14.38
CA VAL A 182 -11.64 -6.64 -15.75
C VAL A 182 -10.52 -6.90 -16.76
N GLY A 183 -10.75 -7.89 -17.62
CA GLY A 183 -9.81 -8.17 -18.69
C GLY A 183 -9.80 -7.08 -19.77
N THR A 184 -8.64 -6.79 -20.34
CA THR A 184 -8.41 -5.86 -21.45
C THR A 184 -7.89 -6.62 -22.68
N PRO A 185 -8.46 -6.41 -23.88
CA PRO A 185 -7.95 -7.02 -25.11
C PRO A 185 -6.46 -6.72 -25.35
N GLY A 186 -5.71 -7.73 -25.80
CA GLY A 186 -4.27 -7.59 -26.06
C GLY A 186 -3.35 -7.94 -24.88
N PHE A 187 -3.92 -8.28 -23.72
CA PHE A 187 -3.16 -8.74 -22.54
C PHE A 187 -3.31 -10.27 -22.35
N SER A 188 -2.25 -10.95 -21.91
CA SER A 188 -2.27 -12.42 -21.74
C SER A 188 -3.17 -12.89 -20.60
N GLN A 189 -3.22 -12.15 -19.49
CA GLN A 189 -4.19 -12.29 -18.41
C GLN A 189 -4.38 -13.72 -17.93
N HIS A 190 -3.27 -14.39 -17.56
CA HIS A 190 -3.28 -15.81 -17.23
C HIS A 190 -4.36 -16.17 -16.20
N THR A 191 -4.51 -15.35 -15.15
CA THR A 191 -5.53 -15.56 -14.10
C THR A 191 -6.01 -14.22 -13.55
N GLY A 192 -7.22 -14.17 -12.97
CA GLY A 192 -7.63 -13.09 -12.05
C GLY A 192 -6.82 -13.16 -10.74
N PRO A 193 -7.42 -13.58 -9.62
CA PRO A 193 -6.66 -13.92 -8.40
C PRO A 193 -6.01 -15.32 -8.48
N GLN A 194 -4.79 -15.45 -7.95
CA GLN A 194 -4.04 -16.71 -7.75
C GLN A 194 -3.49 -16.77 -6.32
N SER A 195 -3.49 -17.96 -5.72
CA SER A 195 -2.97 -18.25 -4.38
C SER A 195 -2.37 -19.64 -4.29
#